data_AF-A0AAN6C0U5-F1
#
_entry.id   AF-A0AAN6C0U5-F1
#
_cell.length_a   1.000
_cell.length_b   1.000
_cell.length_c   1.000
_cell.angle_alpha   90.00
_cell.angle_beta   90.00
_cell.angle_gamma   90.00
#
_symmetry.space_group_name_H-M   'P 1'
#
loop_
_entity.id
_entity.type
_entity.pdbx_description
1 polymer ?
#
loop_
_entity_poly.entity_id
_entity_poly.type
_entity_poly.pdbx_seq_one_letter_code
_entity_poly.pdbx_strand_id
1 'polypeptide(L)'
;MDTLPPEIIRNIVSHLIVAARKVPHINELCPITSLAPYASISQQWRDIVESITFRHLILNSRRLTEADCKNYLTPLRLSYVRYIWYDFEFPAHNLAVTTDPEDYDDQLVFNRSVRQLLEVLSRFPHRDEPVVGLEMFITPPKKFALRLLRHETKRSRERTEVLFGNVIPAYVELFEDWDKGIAEIPAVSYFRVEPGSQSILFSPSSMNRIASKMPRLSRVEWWLTDEENIDSITDITETSQRTMFSRTLEMIPTSVRSYALSYLRQPPRSAVDRVNSTVPPSTQDDIMSRSFYSFTQRISLDDFYLLARVDSTILLPHQPKADAIWPSIRRYNLELKEHLPSGECIAQLPSKGYVYDQKIMDRFAIAAATCAARMPKIEELNVIHHGRTQMGICFNTCSEDEPCLEFFGQPDVPEPSEETLAIWKKAVKTHGLKWDVNIASEMGKVYHFY
;
A
#
# COMPACT_ATOMS: atom_id res chain seq x y z
N MET A 1 35.78 -31.90 7.34
CA MET A 1 34.96 -30.68 7.14
C MET A 1 34.68 -29.97 8.47
N ASP A 2 34.60 -30.67 9.60
CA ASP A 2 34.26 -30.08 10.92
C ASP A 2 35.38 -29.30 11.61
N THR A 3 36.56 -29.26 11.02
CA THR A 3 37.71 -28.46 11.50
C THR A 3 37.85 -27.13 10.76
N LEU A 4 37.00 -26.87 9.76
CA LEU A 4 37.03 -25.62 9.01
C LEU A 4 36.43 -24.48 9.85
N PRO A 5 37.05 -23.28 9.83
CA PRO A 5 36.44 -22.09 10.42
C PRO A 5 35.04 -21.80 9.84
N PRO A 6 34.10 -21.28 10.66
CA PRO A 6 32.74 -20.94 10.21
C PRO A 6 32.70 -20.04 8.97
N GLU A 7 33.67 -19.16 8.82
CA GLU A 7 33.80 -18.22 7.71
C GLU A 7 34.08 -18.95 6.39
N ILE A 8 34.92 -19.99 6.43
CA ILE A 8 35.21 -20.82 5.26
C ILE A 8 33.97 -21.62 4.86
N ILE A 9 33.27 -22.21 5.84
CA ILE A 9 32.04 -22.96 5.57
C ILE A 9 30.96 -22.02 4.98
N ARG A 10 30.80 -20.81 5.53
CA ARG A 10 29.88 -19.81 4.98
C ARG A 10 30.24 -19.45 3.54
N ASN A 11 31.53 -19.29 3.23
CA ASN A 11 31.97 -19.03 1.87
C ASN A 11 31.63 -20.21 0.92
N ILE A 12 31.90 -21.45 1.35
CA ILE A 12 31.51 -22.65 0.59
C ILE A 12 30.00 -22.66 0.33
N VAL A 13 29.18 -22.46 1.37
CA VAL A 13 27.71 -22.44 1.25
C VAL A 13 27.24 -21.35 0.28
N SER A 14 27.89 -20.18 0.26
CA SER A 14 27.54 -19.11 -0.68
C SER A 14 27.73 -19.52 -2.14
N HIS A 15 28.76 -20.32 -2.44
CA HIS A 15 29.00 -20.88 -3.77
C HIS A 15 28.04 -22.02 -4.15
N LEU A 16 27.32 -22.60 -3.17
CA LEU A 16 26.27 -23.59 -3.44
C LEU A 16 24.95 -22.95 -3.89
N ILE A 17 24.80 -21.62 -3.73
CA ILE A 17 23.62 -20.88 -4.17
C ILE A 17 23.75 -20.58 -5.67
N VAL A 18 23.14 -21.42 -6.49
CA VAL A 18 23.16 -21.29 -7.96
C VAL A 18 22.14 -20.26 -8.45
N ALA A 19 21.05 -20.07 -7.71
CA ALA A 19 20.00 -19.13 -8.05
C ALA A 19 19.49 -18.39 -6.80
N ALA A 20 19.27 -17.07 -6.95
CA ALA A 20 18.71 -16.22 -5.91
C ALA A 20 17.71 -15.22 -6.52
N ARG A 21 16.69 -14.88 -5.73
CA ARG A 21 15.71 -13.84 -6.03
C ARG A 21 16.07 -12.59 -5.23
N LYS A 22 16.19 -11.44 -5.89
CA LYS A 22 16.27 -10.15 -5.19
C LYS A 22 14.91 -9.83 -4.58
N VAL A 23 14.88 -9.47 -3.30
CA VAL A 23 13.72 -8.91 -2.61
C VAL A 23 14.01 -7.42 -2.43
N PRO A 24 13.56 -6.55 -3.37
CA PRO A 24 14.01 -5.16 -3.42
C PRO A 24 13.70 -4.38 -2.14
N HIS A 25 12.55 -4.66 -1.53
CA HIS A 25 12.02 -3.90 -0.38
C HIS A 25 12.86 -4.02 0.89
N ILE A 26 13.62 -5.11 1.05
CA ILE A 26 14.58 -5.29 2.14
C ILE A 26 16.04 -5.33 1.63
N ASN A 27 16.24 -5.12 0.33
CA ASN A 27 17.52 -5.18 -0.36
C ASN A 27 18.32 -6.47 -0.08
N GLU A 28 17.64 -7.62 -0.06
CA GLU A 28 18.26 -8.92 0.19
C GLU A 28 18.19 -9.85 -1.03
N LEU A 29 19.16 -10.75 -1.14
CA LEU A 29 19.13 -11.87 -2.08
C LEU A 29 18.64 -13.12 -1.33
N CYS A 30 17.45 -13.60 -1.69
CA CYS A 30 16.87 -14.82 -1.17
C CYS A 30 17.29 -16.01 -2.04
N PRO A 31 18.02 -17.00 -1.50
CA PRO A 31 18.36 -18.21 -2.24
C PRO A 31 17.11 -18.93 -2.71
N ILE A 32 17.09 -19.34 -3.97
CA ILE A 32 16.07 -20.26 -4.52
C ILE A 32 16.60 -21.70 -4.42
N THR A 33 17.91 -21.88 -4.53
CA THR A 33 18.57 -23.18 -4.36
C THR A 33 18.35 -23.71 -2.94
N SER A 34 17.81 -24.92 -2.82
CA SER A 34 17.61 -25.57 -1.53
C SER A 34 18.96 -25.93 -0.90
N LEU A 35 19.22 -25.38 0.29
CA LEU A 35 20.41 -25.69 1.07
C LEU A 35 20.16 -26.76 2.15
N ALA A 36 18.90 -27.19 2.33
CA ALA A 36 18.49 -28.12 3.38
C ALA A 36 19.32 -29.42 3.45
N PRO A 37 19.74 -30.05 2.33
CA PRO A 37 20.59 -31.25 2.39
C PRO A 37 21.93 -31.04 3.10
N TYR A 38 22.47 -29.82 3.13
CA TYR A 38 23.75 -29.51 3.75
C TYR A 38 23.64 -29.30 5.28
N ALA A 39 22.44 -29.09 5.81
CA ALA A 39 22.20 -28.92 7.24
C ALA A 39 22.37 -30.22 8.07
N SER A 40 22.50 -31.37 7.40
CA SER A 40 22.71 -32.68 8.03
C SER A 40 24.19 -33.06 8.19
N ILE A 41 25.12 -32.29 7.59
CA ILE A 41 26.56 -32.62 7.58
C ILE A 41 27.14 -32.60 8.99
N SER A 42 26.98 -31.48 9.70
CA SER A 42 27.37 -31.32 11.10
C SER A 42 26.65 -30.15 11.75
N GLN A 43 26.82 -29.96 13.06
CA GLN A 43 26.17 -28.87 13.80
C GLN A 43 26.57 -27.48 13.26
N GLN A 44 27.86 -27.30 12.95
CA GLN A 44 28.36 -26.03 12.42
C GLN A 44 27.80 -25.72 11.03
N TRP A 45 27.68 -26.73 10.16
CA TRP A 45 27.01 -26.59 8.87
C TRP A 45 25.53 -26.28 9.03
N ARG A 46 24.85 -26.97 9.97
CA ARG A 46 23.45 -26.71 10.30
C ARG A 46 23.22 -25.26 10.68
N ASP A 47 23.99 -24.71 11.61
CA ASP A 47 23.79 -23.35 12.10
C ASP A 47 23.94 -22.33 10.96
N ILE A 48 24.95 -22.50 10.10
CA ILE A 48 25.19 -21.63 8.94
C ILE A 48 24.05 -21.77 7.91
N VAL A 49 23.72 -22.99 7.52
CA VAL A 49 22.69 -23.28 6.51
C VAL A 49 21.31 -22.81 6.99
N GLU A 50 20.97 -23.05 8.26
CA GLU A 50 19.70 -22.61 8.84
C GLU A 50 19.62 -21.09 8.92
N SER A 51 20.73 -20.40 9.25
CA SER A 51 20.76 -18.93 9.26
C SER A 51 20.44 -18.30 7.90
N ILE A 52 20.72 -19.03 6.80
CA ILE A 52 20.42 -18.61 5.43
C ILE A 52 19.01 -19.06 5.04
N THR A 53 18.65 -20.31 5.32
CA THR A 53 17.38 -20.93 4.91
C THR A 53 16.18 -20.31 5.63
N PHE A 54 16.29 -20.03 6.93
CA PHE A 54 15.21 -19.42 7.73
C PHE A 54 15.17 -17.89 7.60
N ARG A 55 16.12 -17.27 6.91
CA ARG A 55 16.14 -15.82 6.74
C ARG A 55 14.90 -15.29 6.01
N HIS A 56 14.39 -16.08 5.06
CA HIS A 56 13.21 -15.77 4.27
C HIS A 56 12.22 -16.93 4.35
N LEU A 57 11.03 -16.67 4.87
CA LEU A 57 9.98 -17.68 4.97
C LEU A 57 8.87 -17.38 3.97
N ILE A 58 8.46 -18.40 3.23
CA ILE A 58 7.22 -18.40 2.46
C ILE A 58 6.26 -19.29 3.21
N LEU A 59 5.19 -18.71 3.75
CA LEU A 59 4.25 -19.36 4.65
C LEU A 59 2.84 -19.30 4.06
N ASN A 60 2.01 -20.24 4.47
CA ASN A 60 0.57 -20.26 4.31
C ASN A 60 0.01 -21.06 5.50
N SER A 61 -1.30 -21.15 5.66
CA SER A 61 -1.88 -21.86 6.82
C SER A 61 -1.40 -23.32 6.92
N ARG A 62 -1.31 -24.06 5.80
CA ARG A 62 -0.79 -25.45 5.79
C ARG A 62 0.65 -25.54 6.30
N ARG A 63 1.54 -24.68 5.80
CA ARG A 63 2.96 -24.65 6.20
C ARG A 63 3.13 -24.29 7.67
N LEU A 64 2.28 -23.39 8.19
CA LEU A 64 2.27 -23.07 9.62
C LEU A 64 1.80 -24.27 10.45
N THR A 65 0.73 -24.97 10.04
CA THR A 65 0.28 -26.18 10.74
C THR A 65 1.36 -27.24 10.75
N GLU A 66 2.06 -27.47 9.62
CA GLU A 66 3.19 -28.39 9.58
C GLU A 66 4.34 -27.94 10.48
N ALA A 67 4.61 -26.64 10.56
CA ALA A 67 5.64 -26.06 11.42
C ALA A 67 5.33 -26.26 12.90
N ASP A 68 4.08 -26.08 13.31
CA ASP A 68 3.61 -26.31 14.67
C ASP A 68 3.65 -27.82 15.00
N CYS A 69 3.14 -28.70 14.13
CA CYS A 69 3.16 -30.16 14.34
C CYS A 69 4.58 -30.72 14.48
N LYS A 70 5.53 -30.21 13.70
CA LYS A 70 6.93 -30.66 13.72
C LYS A 70 7.82 -29.82 14.64
N ASN A 71 7.26 -28.80 15.29
CA ASN A 71 7.94 -27.85 16.16
C ASN A 71 9.27 -27.31 15.61
N TYR A 72 9.31 -26.98 14.31
CA TYR A 72 10.56 -26.60 13.65
C TYR A 72 10.80 -25.08 13.61
N LEU A 73 9.85 -24.23 13.99
CA LEU A 73 10.05 -22.78 14.16
C LEU A 73 10.51 -22.45 15.60
N THR A 74 11.70 -22.95 15.96
CA THR A 74 12.30 -22.73 17.28
C THR A 74 12.70 -21.26 17.48
N PRO A 75 12.89 -20.77 18.72
CA PRO A 75 13.34 -19.40 18.96
C PRO A 75 14.61 -19.02 18.19
N LEU A 76 15.56 -19.96 18.06
CA LEU A 76 16.79 -19.76 17.27
C LEU A 76 16.49 -19.56 15.79
N ARG A 77 15.61 -20.36 15.19
CA ARG A 77 15.25 -20.23 13.77
C ARG A 77 14.45 -18.95 13.50
N LEU A 78 13.55 -18.59 14.40
CA LEU A 78 12.86 -17.28 14.36
C LEU A 78 13.86 -16.12 14.50
N SER A 79 14.98 -16.31 15.22
CA SER A 79 16.06 -15.31 15.32
C SER A 79 16.71 -14.97 13.97
N TYR A 80 16.68 -15.90 13.01
CA TYR A 80 17.26 -15.72 11.68
C TYR A 80 16.33 -14.99 10.71
N VAL A 81 15.01 -15.06 10.92
CA VAL A 81 14.02 -14.49 9.99
C VAL A 81 14.21 -12.99 9.83
N ARG A 82 14.18 -12.53 8.58
CA ARG A 82 14.17 -11.13 8.13
C ARG A 82 13.00 -10.81 7.22
N TYR A 83 12.44 -11.82 6.56
CA TYR A 83 11.30 -11.65 5.68
C TYR A 83 10.31 -12.80 5.78
N ILE A 84 9.02 -12.47 5.80
CA ILE A 84 7.92 -13.42 5.71
C ILE A 84 7.02 -13.00 4.57
N TRP A 85 6.87 -13.87 3.58
CA TRP A 85 5.78 -13.81 2.61
C TRP A 85 4.71 -14.78 3.08
N TYR A 86 3.55 -14.27 3.45
CA TYR A 86 2.38 -15.07 3.80
C TYR A 86 1.34 -15.08 2.67
N ASP A 87 1.06 -16.26 2.14
CA ASP A 87 0.08 -16.49 1.09
C ASP A 87 -1.22 -17.03 1.67
N PHE A 88 -2.30 -16.28 1.48
CA PHE A 88 -3.66 -16.69 1.82
C PHE A 88 -4.20 -17.55 0.67
N GLU A 89 -4.35 -18.84 0.96
CA GLU A 89 -4.96 -19.80 0.05
C GLU A 89 -6.37 -20.13 0.53
N PHE A 90 -7.35 -19.96 -0.35
CA PHE A 90 -8.75 -20.24 -0.07
C PHE A 90 -9.17 -21.59 -0.70
N PRO A 91 -9.47 -22.63 0.10
CA PRO A 91 -9.72 -23.98 -0.41
C PRO A 91 -10.89 -24.09 -1.39
N ALA A 92 -11.97 -23.32 -1.19
CA ALA A 92 -13.14 -23.26 -2.08
C ALA A 92 -12.78 -22.97 -3.54
N HIS A 93 -11.63 -22.31 -3.73
CA HIS A 93 -11.16 -21.83 -5.02
C HIS A 93 -10.09 -22.74 -5.64
N ASN A 94 -9.85 -23.92 -5.06
CA ASN A 94 -8.88 -24.90 -5.52
C ASN A 94 -9.57 -26.06 -6.24
N LEU A 95 -9.35 -26.19 -7.56
CA LEU A 95 -9.98 -27.21 -8.41
C LEU A 95 -9.63 -28.66 -8.06
N ALA A 96 -8.61 -28.89 -7.24
CA ALA A 96 -8.27 -30.23 -6.76
C ALA A 96 -9.17 -30.68 -5.60
N VAL A 97 -9.93 -29.77 -4.99
CA VAL A 97 -10.88 -30.09 -3.93
C VAL A 97 -12.25 -30.21 -4.58
N THR A 98 -12.75 -31.43 -4.74
CA THR A 98 -14.12 -31.74 -5.19
C THR A 98 -15.10 -31.45 -4.05
N THR A 99 -15.23 -30.18 -3.68
CA THR A 99 -16.18 -29.73 -2.65
C THR A 99 -17.10 -28.68 -3.24
N ASP A 100 -18.32 -28.66 -2.74
CA ASP A 100 -19.27 -27.60 -3.00
C ASP A 100 -18.64 -26.27 -2.52
N PRO A 101 -18.50 -25.24 -3.37
CA PRO A 101 -17.98 -23.94 -2.96
C PRO A 101 -18.75 -23.32 -1.79
N GLU A 102 -20.02 -23.71 -1.58
CA GLU A 102 -20.84 -23.23 -0.45
C GLU A 102 -20.42 -23.82 0.91
N ASP A 103 -19.65 -24.92 0.94
CA ASP A 103 -19.20 -25.57 2.18
C ASP A 103 -18.02 -24.85 2.86
N TYR A 104 -17.36 -23.91 2.17
CA TYR A 104 -16.18 -23.22 2.67
C TYR A 104 -16.41 -21.72 2.84
N ASP A 105 -16.33 -21.29 4.09
CA ASP A 105 -16.37 -19.88 4.45
C ASP A 105 -14.95 -19.27 4.35
N ASP A 106 -14.71 -18.53 3.26
CA ASP A 106 -13.48 -17.76 3.04
C ASP A 106 -13.20 -16.80 4.21
N GLN A 107 -14.25 -16.28 4.83
CA GLN A 107 -14.11 -15.36 5.95
C GLN A 107 -13.52 -16.04 7.18
N LEU A 108 -13.98 -17.26 7.47
CA LEU A 108 -13.44 -18.09 8.55
C LEU A 108 -12.00 -18.52 8.26
N VAL A 109 -11.69 -18.87 7.01
CA VAL A 109 -10.32 -19.23 6.59
C VAL A 109 -9.37 -18.06 6.78
N PHE A 110 -9.77 -16.85 6.36
CA PHE A 110 -8.98 -15.64 6.53
C PHE A 110 -8.70 -15.35 8.02
N ASN A 111 -9.74 -15.32 8.86
CA ASN A 111 -9.59 -15.04 10.30
C ASN A 111 -8.68 -16.05 11.00
N ARG A 112 -8.88 -17.35 10.73
CA ARG A 112 -8.02 -18.42 11.29
C ARG A 112 -6.57 -18.26 10.85
N SER A 113 -6.35 -17.95 9.58
CA SER A 113 -5.01 -17.79 8.99
C SER A 113 -4.28 -16.57 9.56
N VAL A 114 -4.97 -15.43 9.71
CA VAL A 114 -4.42 -14.24 10.37
C VAL A 114 -4.04 -14.57 11.81
N ARG A 115 -4.94 -15.18 12.58
CA ARG A 115 -4.67 -15.55 13.98
C ARG A 115 -3.43 -16.43 14.10
N GLN A 116 -3.36 -17.50 13.30
CA GLN A 116 -2.21 -18.40 13.30
C GLN A 116 -0.90 -17.69 12.96
N LEU A 117 -0.93 -16.77 11.98
CA LEU A 117 0.22 -15.96 11.61
C LEU A 117 0.66 -15.05 12.77
N LEU A 118 -0.26 -14.28 13.36
CA LEU A 118 0.04 -13.36 14.46
C LEU A 118 0.57 -14.11 15.69
N GLU A 119 0.05 -15.31 15.97
CA GLU A 119 0.56 -16.20 17.02
C GLU A 119 1.98 -16.70 16.77
N VAL A 120 2.40 -16.88 15.50
CA VAL A 120 3.79 -17.21 15.17
C VAL A 120 4.69 -15.99 15.30
N LEU A 121 4.22 -14.83 14.83
CA LEU A 121 4.97 -13.58 14.90
C LEU A 121 5.20 -13.12 16.35
N SER A 122 4.28 -13.39 17.26
CA SER A 122 4.44 -13.08 18.69
C SER A 122 5.48 -13.95 19.41
N ARG A 123 5.86 -15.10 18.83
CA ARG A 123 6.90 -15.99 19.36
C ARG A 123 8.32 -15.54 19.03
N PHE A 124 8.48 -14.47 18.25
CA PHE A 124 9.80 -13.97 17.89
C PHE A 124 10.59 -13.56 19.13
N PRO A 125 11.87 -13.94 19.24
CA PRO A 125 12.70 -13.50 20.35
C PRO A 125 12.81 -11.98 20.35
N HIS A 126 12.84 -11.39 21.55
CA HIS A 126 13.02 -9.96 21.72
C HIS A 126 14.32 -9.48 21.07
N ARG A 127 14.28 -8.30 20.44
CA ARG A 127 15.42 -7.63 19.83
C ARG A 127 15.35 -6.14 20.04
N ASP A 128 16.53 -5.53 20.11
CA ASP A 128 16.68 -4.08 20.21
C ASP A 128 16.09 -3.38 18.98
N GLU A 129 16.18 -3.98 17.79
CA GLU A 129 15.62 -3.42 16.55
C GLU A 129 14.62 -4.38 15.87
N PRO A 130 13.51 -3.85 15.30
CA PRO A 130 12.58 -4.61 14.49
C PRO A 130 13.17 -4.80 13.09
N VAL A 131 13.35 -6.06 12.68
CA VAL A 131 14.06 -6.39 11.42
C VAL A 131 13.27 -7.33 10.52
N VAL A 132 12.01 -7.59 10.86
CA VAL A 132 11.14 -8.47 10.06
C VAL A 132 10.29 -7.64 9.12
N GLY A 133 10.42 -7.91 7.82
CA GLY A 133 9.43 -7.53 6.82
C GLY A 133 8.34 -8.60 6.72
N LEU A 134 7.08 -8.18 6.74
CA LEU A 134 5.92 -9.02 6.52
C LEU A 134 5.23 -8.59 5.22
N GLU A 135 5.02 -9.54 4.33
CA GLU A 135 4.23 -9.37 3.11
C GLU A 135 3.04 -10.32 3.13
N MET A 136 1.85 -9.79 2.87
CA MET A 136 0.62 -10.56 2.73
C MET A 136 0.14 -10.53 1.29
N PHE A 137 -0.32 -11.69 0.82
CA PHE A 137 -0.76 -11.90 -0.55
C PHE A 137 -1.95 -12.86 -0.58
N ILE A 138 -2.91 -12.65 -1.48
CA ILE A 138 -3.98 -13.63 -1.76
C ILE A 138 -3.72 -14.25 -3.12
N THR A 139 -3.45 -15.54 -3.17
CA THR A 139 -3.36 -16.24 -4.46
C THR A 139 -4.70 -16.23 -5.20
N PRO A 140 -4.74 -15.84 -6.50
CA PRO A 140 -5.93 -15.94 -7.32
C PRO A 140 -6.59 -17.32 -7.29
N PRO A 141 -7.93 -17.40 -7.34
CA PRO A 141 -8.64 -18.65 -7.54
C PRO A 141 -8.07 -19.47 -8.69
N LYS A 142 -7.89 -20.79 -8.49
CA LYS A 142 -7.24 -21.63 -9.52
C LYS A 142 -8.04 -21.69 -10.82
N LYS A 143 -9.36 -21.47 -10.77
CA LYS A 143 -10.21 -21.33 -11.96
C LYS A 143 -9.74 -20.20 -12.90
N PHE A 144 -9.13 -19.16 -12.36
CA PHE A 144 -8.48 -18.10 -13.13
C PHE A 144 -6.99 -18.40 -13.39
N ALA A 145 -6.34 -19.20 -12.52
CA ALA A 145 -4.95 -19.60 -12.69
C ALA A 145 -4.71 -20.65 -13.81
N LEU A 146 -5.75 -21.28 -14.37
CA LEU A 146 -5.62 -22.35 -15.36
C LEU A 146 -5.98 -21.92 -16.79
N ARG A 147 -4.95 -21.47 -17.52
CA ARG A 147 -4.62 -21.85 -18.91
C ARG A 147 -3.23 -21.28 -19.26
N LEU A 148 -2.18 -21.97 -18.83
CA LEU A 148 -0.78 -21.70 -19.16
C LEU A 148 -0.40 -22.18 -20.58
N LEU A 149 -1.08 -21.69 -21.62
CA LEU A 149 -0.71 -22.04 -23.00
C LEU A 149 -0.58 -20.87 -23.98
N ARG A 150 -0.73 -19.60 -23.56
CA ARG A 150 -0.61 -18.46 -24.50
C ARG A 150 -0.09 -17.16 -23.88
N HIS A 151 1.03 -17.17 -23.16
CA HIS A 151 1.74 -15.93 -22.76
C HIS A 151 0.92 -14.85 -22.00
N GLU A 152 -0.25 -15.18 -21.45
CA GLU A 152 -1.04 -14.26 -20.63
C GLU A 152 -0.69 -14.44 -19.15
N THR A 153 -0.34 -13.36 -18.47
CA THR A 153 -0.07 -13.37 -17.02
C THR A 153 -1.34 -13.74 -16.26
N LYS A 154 -1.25 -14.59 -15.22
CA LYS A 154 -2.36 -15.07 -14.37
C LYS A 154 -3.39 -13.99 -13.94
N ARG A 155 -2.97 -12.73 -13.82
CA ARG A 155 -3.79 -11.57 -13.44
C ARG A 155 -4.73 -11.07 -14.54
N SER A 156 -4.50 -11.35 -15.83
CA SER A 156 -5.26 -10.73 -16.93
C SER A 156 -6.70 -11.21 -16.97
N ARG A 157 -6.93 -12.52 -16.92
CA ARG A 157 -8.27 -13.09 -17.10
C ARG A 157 -9.19 -12.81 -15.92
N GLU A 158 -8.73 -13.01 -14.69
CA GLU A 158 -9.51 -12.67 -13.49
C GLU A 158 -9.93 -11.20 -13.51
N ARG A 159 -8.96 -10.31 -13.80
CA ARG A 159 -9.22 -8.88 -13.97
C ARG A 159 -10.26 -8.64 -15.05
N THR A 160 -10.19 -9.31 -16.19
CA THR A 160 -11.18 -9.20 -17.27
C THR A 160 -12.58 -9.62 -16.83
N GLU A 161 -12.72 -10.74 -16.11
CA GLU A 161 -14.02 -11.21 -15.61
C GLU A 161 -14.62 -10.25 -14.56
N VAL A 162 -13.79 -9.69 -13.68
CA VAL A 162 -14.18 -8.65 -12.71
C VAL A 162 -14.57 -7.35 -13.43
N LEU A 163 -13.79 -6.93 -14.43
CA LEU A 163 -14.05 -5.73 -15.23
C LEU A 163 -15.38 -5.82 -15.99
N PHE A 164 -15.67 -6.98 -16.59
CA PHE A 164 -16.94 -7.21 -17.28
C PHE A 164 -18.11 -7.50 -16.34
N GLY A 165 -17.89 -7.56 -15.02
CA GLY A 165 -18.94 -7.81 -14.04
C GLY A 165 -19.43 -9.26 -13.96
N ASN A 166 -18.72 -10.19 -14.61
CA ASN A 166 -19.01 -11.63 -14.49
C ASN A 166 -18.62 -12.19 -13.12
N VAL A 167 -17.75 -11.48 -12.40
CA VAL A 167 -17.28 -11.81 -11.06
C VAL A 167 -17.40 -10.57 -10.19
N ILE A 168 -18.13 -10.69 -9.08
CA ILE A 168 -18.25 -9.64 -8.07
C ILE A 168 -17.11 -9.85 -7.07
N PRO A 169 -16.22 -8.87 -6.85
CA PRO A 169 -15.19 -8.98 -5.83
C PRO A 169 -15.77 -9.09 -4.43
N ALA A 170 -15.20 -9.96 -3.60
CA ALA A 170 -15.57 -10.13 -2.21
C ALA A 170 -14.42 -9.72 -1.29
N TYR A 171 -14.72 -8.99 -0.22
CA TYR A 171 -13.75 -8.63 0.81
C TYR A 171 -13.73 -9.69 1.91
N VAL A 172 -12.53 -10.06 2.35
CA VAL A 172 -12.32 -10.81 3.59
C VAL A 172 -11.93 -9.87 4.72
N GLU A 173 -12.66 -9.96 5.83
CA GLU A 173 -12.62 -9.02 6.95
C GLU A 173 -12.30 -9.68 8.30
N LEU A 174 -11.65 -8.98 9.20
CA LEU A 174 -11.48 -9.48 10.56
C LEU A 174 -12.81 -9.42 11.33
N PHE A 175 -13.15 -10.51 12.02
CA PHE A 175 -14.29 -10.56 12.94
C PHE A 175 -14.14 -9.53 14.07
N GLU A 176 -15.23 -9.19 14.74
CA GLU A 176 -15.20 -8.17 15.81
C GLU A 176 -14.23 -8.53 16.95
N ASP A 177 -14.11 -9.81 17.30
CA ASP A 177 -13.25 -10.31 18.38
C ASP A 177 -11.86 -10.78 17.93
N TRP A 178 -11.44 -10.36 16.73
CA TRP A 178 -10.18 -10.79 16.10
C TRP A 178 -8.93 -10.60 16.99
N ASP A 179 -8.95 -9.60 17.86
CA ASP A 179 -7.80 -9.18 18.67
C ASP A 179 -7.71 -9.92 20.01
N LYS A 180 -8.73 -10.71 20.35
CA LYS A 180 -8.84 -11.42 21.63
C LYS A 180 -7.73 -12.44 21.80
N GLY A 181 -6.80 -12.13 22.71
CA GLY A 181 -5.63 -12.97 23.02
C GLY A 181 -4.47 -12.80 22.04
N ILE A 182 -4.52 -11.82 21.14
CA ILE A 182 -3.42 -11.50 20.23
C ILE A 182 -2.47 -10.50 20.90
N ALA A 183 -1.25 -10.98 21.20
CA ALA A 183 -0.16 -10.18 21.76
C ALA A 183 0.39 -9.16 20.75
N GLU A 184 1.14 -8.18 21.26
CA GLU A 184 1.92 -7.27 20.42
C GLU A 184 3.07 -7.99 19.71
N ILE A 185 3.41 -7.50 18.53
CA ILE A 185 4.42 -8.06 17.63
C ILE A 185 5.48 -6.97 17.36
N PRO A 186 6.42 -6.75 18.30
CA PRO A 186 7.42 -5.70 18.16
C PRO A 186 8.50 -6.03 17.12
N ALA A 187 8.55 -7.25 16.58
CA ALA A 187 9.62 -7.68 15.67
C ALA A 187 9.45 -7.15 14.22
N VAL A 188 8.24 -6.74 13.83
CA VAL A 188 7.92 -6.33 12.46
C VAL A 188 8.17 -4.83 12.28
N SER A 189 9.00 -4.48 11.29
CA SER A 189 9.34 -3.09 10.93
C SER A 189 8.78 -2.65 9.58
N TYR A 190 8.43 -3.59 8.72
CA TYR A 190 7.88 -3.33 7.39
C TYR A 190 6.68 -4.24 7.15
N PHE A 191 5.55 -3.66 6.73
CA PHE A 191 4.33 -4.39 6.42
C PHE A 191 3.81 -4.04 5.03
N ARG A 192 3.79 -5.04 4.15
CA ARG A 192 3.41 -4.95 2.75
C ARG A 192 2.17 -5.80 2.47
N VAL A 193 1.28 -5.31 1.62
CA VAL A 193 0.08 -6.03 1.15
C VAL A 193 -0.01 -5.87 -0.35
N GLU A 194 0.09 -6.95 -1.12
CA GLU A 194 -0.03 -6.91 -2.59
C GLU A 194 -1.28 -7.68 -3.07
N PRO A 195 -2.07 -7.13 -4.02
CA PRO A 195 -3.22 -7.81 -4.56
C PRO A 195 -2.72 -8.92 -5.48
N GLY A 196 -2.80 -10.15 -5.01
CA GLY A 196 -2.65 -11.30 -5.88
C GLY A 196 -3.89 -11.54 -6.70
N SER A 197 -5.05 -11.55 -6.04
CA SER A 197 -6.40 -11.76 -6.55
C SER A 197 -7.11 -10.44 -6.88
N GLN A 198 -8.11 -10.50 -7.76
CA GLN A 198 -9.03 -9.40 -8.07
C GLN A 198 -10.47 -9.72 -7.66
N SER A 199 -10.79 -11.00 -7.41
CA SER A 199 -12.11 -11.44 -6.95
C SER A 199 -12.21 -11.64 -5.45
N ILE A 200 -11.07 -11.80 -4.76
CA ILE A 200 -11.00 -11.92 -3.30
C ILE A 200 -10.00 -10.89 -2.80
N LEU A 201 -10.46 -9.98 -1.95
CA LEU A 201 -9.77 -8.75 -1.59
C LEU A 201 -9.60 -8.66 -0.08
N PHE A 202 -8.52 -8.06 0.38
CA PHE A 202 -8.40 -7.71 1.80
C PHE A 202 -9.29 -6.51 2.11
N SER A 203 -10.10 -6.61 3.16
CA SER A 203 -10.74 -5.42 3.76
C SER A 203 -9.67 -4.45 4.23
N PRO A 204 -9.66 -3.18 3.75
CA PRO A 204 -8.64 -2.21 4.14
C PRO A 204 -8.65 -1.93 5.65
N SER A 205 -9.83 -1.92 6.27
CA SER A 205 -9.97 -1.74 7.73
C SER A 205 -9.30 -2.88 8.51
N SER A 206 -9.32 -4.09 7.96
CA SER A 206 -8.64 -5.25 8.53
C SER A 206 -7.11 -5.11 8.47
N MET A 207 -6.56 -4.47 7.43
CA MET A 207 -5.12 -4.21 7.35
C MET A 207 -4.67 -3.19 8.39
N ASN A 208 -5.46 -2.13 8.64
CA ASN A 208 -5.22 -1.20 9.75
C ASN A 208 -5.19 -1.93 11.10
N ARG A 209 -6.16 -2.81 11.33
CA ARG A 209 -6.25 -3.64 12.54
C ARG A 209 -5.04 -4.56 12.71
N ILE A 210 -4.61 -5.26 11.67
CA ILE A 210 -3.40 -6.10 11.74
C ILE A 210 -2.16 -5.25 12.05
N ALA A 211 -2.00 -4.10 11.38
CA ALA A 211 -0.89 -3.18 11.62
C ALA A 211 -0.85 -2.65 13.06
N SER A 212 -2.01 -2.49 13.70
CA SER A 212 -2.11 -2.02 15.09
C SER A 212 -1.46 -2.97 16.10
N LYS A 213 -1.22 -4.24 15.73
CA LYS A 213 -0.48 -5.21 16.56
C LYS A 213 1.04 -5.09 16.43
N MET A 214 1.56 -4.20 15.59
CA MET A 214 2.99 -4.06 15.31
C MET A 214 3.51 -2.71 15.84
N PRO A 215 3.71 -2.54 17.16
CA PRO A 215 3.99 -1.24 17.76
C PRO A 215 5.27 -0.56 17.26
N ARG A 216 6.19 -1.31 16.65
CA ARG A 216 7.46 -0.82 16.10
C ARG A 216 7.47 -0.78 14.56
N LEU A 217 6.30 -0.83 13.93
CA LEU A 217 6.15 -0.76 12.48
C LEU A 217 6.62 0.61 11.96
N SER A 218 7.62 0.60 11.09
CA SER A 218 8.24 1.82 10.57
C SER A 218 7.79 2.16 9.15
N ARG A 219 7.39 1.15 8.36
CA ARG A 219 7.01 1.33 6.95
C ARG A 219 5.80 0.48 6.59
N VAL A 220 4.86 1.09 5.88
CA VAL A 220 3.66 0.47 5.32
C VAL A 220 3.65 0.67 3.81
N GLU A 221 3.33 -0.39 3.07
CA GLU A 221 3.20 -0.32 1.61
C GLU A 221 2.07 -1.25 1.14
N TRP A 222 0.91 -0.66 0.87
CA TRP A 222 -0.31 -1.41 0.62
C TRP A 222 -0.92 -1.08 -0.74
N TRP A 223 -1.32 -2.13 -1.43
CA TRP A 223 -2.18 -2.06 -2.61
C TRP A 223 -3.51 -2.69 -2.25
N LEU A 224 -4.48 -1.81 -2.02
CA LEU A 224 -5.83 -2.13 -1.64
C LEU A 224 -6.78 -1.54 -2.68
N THR A 225 -8.06 -1.82 -2.53
CA THR A 225 -9.03 -1.45 -3.55
C THR A 225 -10.34 -1.01 -2.93
N ASP A 226 -10.96 -0.05 -3.59
CA ASP A 226 -12.23 0.59 -3.28
C ASP A 226 -13.32 0.12 -4.26
N GLU A 227 -13.24 -1.15 -4.72
CA GLU A 227 -14.19 -1.82 -5.64
C GLU A 227 -15.49 -2.26 -4.95
N GLU A 228 -15.88 -1.60 -3.86
CA GLU A 228 -17.12 -1.94 -3.20
C GLU A 228 -18.32 -1.65 -4.11
N ASN A 229 -19.21 -2.64 -4.23
CA ASN A 229 -20.50 -2.44 -4.87
C ASN A 229 -21.39 -1.67 -3.90
N ILE A 230 -21.64 -0.40 -4.20
CA ILE A 230 -22.43 0.48 -3.34
C ILE A 230 -23.85 0.48 -3.90
N ASP A 231 -24.74 -0.29 -3.27
CA ASP A 231 -26.11 -0.47 -3.74
C ASP A 231 -27.11 0.49 -3.07
N SER A 232 -26.77 1.07 -1.90
CA SER A 232 -27.62 2.05 -1.20
C SER A 232 -26.85 3.20 -0.51
N ILE A 233 -27.54 4.30 -0.20
CA ILE A 233 -26.97 5.44 0.55
C ILE A 233 -26.56 5.02 1.97
N THR A 234 -27.29 4.09 2.59
CA THR A 234 -26.98 3.55 3.91
C THR A 234 -25.64 2.81 3.90
N ASP A 235 -25.34 2.08 2.82
CA ASP A 235 -24.06 1.38 2.64
C ASP A 235 -22.88 2.37 2.56
N ILE A 236 -23.08 3.55 1.94
CA ILE A 236 -22.06 4.60 1.87
C ILE A 236 -21.67 5.10 3.27
N THR A 237 -22.66 5.33 4.14
CA THR A 237 -22.48 6.12 5.37
C THR A 237 -21.94 5.34 6.57
N GLU A 238 -22.23 4.05 6.70
CA GLU A 238 -21.93 3.32 7.95
C GLU A 238 -21.06 2.09 7.77
N THR A 239 -21.19 1.37 6.66
CA THR A 239 -20.60 0.04 6.47
C THR A 239 -19.61 -0.05 5.33
N SER A 240 -19.49 0.99 4.50
CA SER A 240 -18.56 0.96 3.36
C SER A 240 -17.11 0.73 3.77
N GLN A 241 -16.37 0.02 2.91
CA GLN A 241 -14.93 -0.23 3.05
C GLN A 241 -14.17 1.09 3.25
N ARG A 242 -14.54 2.12 2.48
CA ARG A 242 -13.97 3.47 2.58
C ARG A 242 -14.18 4.09 3.97
N THR A 243 -15.41 4.04 4.50
CA THR A 243 -15.73 4.60 5.81
C THR A 243 -15.03 3.83 6.93
N MET A 244 -15.07 2.50 6.88
CA MET A 244 -14.42 1.64 7.88
C MET A 244 -12.90 1.78 7.86
N PHE A 245 -12.30 1.90 6.67
CA PHE A 245 -10.88 2.21 6.52
C PHE A 245 -10.52 3.55 7.14
N SER A 246 -11.29 4.59 6.82
CA SER A 246 -11.07 5.96 7.30
C SER A 246 -11.18 6.07 8.82
N ARG A 247 -12.11 5.33 9.44
CA ARG A 247 -12.28 5.26 10.91
C ARG A 247 -11.17 4.50 11.61
N THR A 248 -10.60 3.49 10.97
CA THR A 248 -9.54 2.65 11.57
C THR A 248 -8.13 3.16 11.28
N LEU A 249 -7.97 4.22 10.48
CA LEU A 249 -6.66 4.78 10.12
C LEU A 249 -5.85 5.22 11.35
N GLU A 250 -6.54 5.68 12.41
CA GLU A 250 -5.88 6.07 13.66
C GLU A 250 -5.20 4.91 14.39
N MET A 251 -5.64 3.66 14.15
CA MET A 251 -5.07 2.44 14.74
C MET A 251 -3.66 2.13 14.23
N ILE A 252 -3.27 2.67 13.07
CA ILE A 252 -1.91 2.51 12.56
C ILE A 252 -0.94 3.08 13.61
N PRO A 253 0.11 2.33 14.01
CA PRO A 253 1.06 2.78 15.01
C PRO A 253 1.70 4.12 14.68
N THR A 254 1.94 4.94 15.72
CA THR A 254 2.65 6.22 15.58
C THR A 254 4.15 6.03 15.29
N SER A 255 4.66 4.81 15.25
CA SER A 255 6.04 4.52 14.83
C SER A 255 6.24 4.54 13.31
N VAL A 256 5.17 4.55 12.52
CA VAL A 256 5.23 4.57 11.05
C VAL A 256 5.83 5.89 10.57
N ARG A 257 6.91 5.77 9.80
CA ARG A 257 7.64 6.88 9.18
C ARG A 257 7.42 6.99 7.67
N SER A 258 7.15 5.87 7.01
CA SER A 258 6.86 5.81 5.59
C SER A 258 5.53 5.09 5.36
N TYR A 259 4.59 5.77 4.71
CA TYR A 259 3.26 5.24 4.42
C TYR A 259 2.97 5.36 2.93
N ALA A 260 2.80 4.23 2.27
CA ALA A 260 2.39 4.16 0.87
C ALA A 260 1.10 3.37 0.73
N LEU A 261 0.09 3.98 0.12
CA LEU A 261 -1.19 3.34 -0.18
C LEU A 261 -1.59 3.58 -1.63
N SER A 262 -1.83 2.51 -2.36
CA SER A 262 -2.62 2.52 -3.59
C SER A 262 -4.01 1.99 -3.26
N TYR A 263 -5.03 2.83 -3.33
CA TYR A 263 -6.43 2.52 -3.04
C TYR A 263 -7.28 2.79 -4.29
N LEU A 264 -7.32 1.80 -5.17
CA LEU A 264 -7.83 1.96 -6.54
C LEU A 264 -9.33 1.67 -6.63
N ARG A 265 -10.01 2.41 -7.50
CA ARG A 265 -11.36 2.10 -7.96
C ARG A 265 -11.42 2.15 -9.48
N GLN A 266 -11.86 1.06 -10.11
CA GLN A 266 -12.02 0.96 -11.54
C GLN A 266 -13.03 2.03 -12.02
N PRO A 267 -12.83 2.57 -13.23
CA PRO A 267 -13.82 3.44 -13.85
C PRO A 267 -15.15 2.69 -14.07
N PRO A 268 -16.28 3.40 -14.22
CA PRO A 268 -17.58 2.78 -14.46
C PRO A 268 -17.60 1.88 -15.69
N ARG A 269 -18.44 0.84 -15.65
CA ARG A 269 -18.51 -0.23 -16.67
C ARG A 269 -19.20 0.22 -17.96
N SER A 270 -20.06 1.23 -17.93
CA SER A 270 -20.74 1.80 -19.11
C SER A 270 -20.83 3.32 -19.08
N ALA A 271 -21.04 3.94 -20.25
CA ALA A 271 -21.29 5.39 -20.38
C ALA A 271 -22.63 5.85 -19.74
N VAL A 272 -23.48 4.90 -19.33
CA VAL A 272 -24.77 5.13 -18.67
C VAL A 272 -24.61 5.06 -17.14
N ASP A 273 -23.56 4.39 -16.65
CA ASP A 273 -23.18 4.38 -15.25
C ASP A 273 -22.57 5.73 -14.90
N ARG A 274 -23.38 6.65 -14.37
CA ARG A 274 -22.85 7.83 -13.68
C ARG A 274 -21.93 7.32 -12.57
N VAL A 275 -20.73 7.88 -12.46
CA VAL A 275 -19.85 7.61 -11.32
C VAL A 275 -20.61 8.09 -10.09
N ASN A 276 -21.18 7.16 -9.32
CA ASN A 276 -21.90 7.49 -8.11
C ASN A 276 -20.91 8.17 -7.15
N SER A 277 -21.32 9.30 -6.58
CA SER A 277 -20.61 9.95 -5.48
C SER A 277 -20.35 8.89 -4.40
N THR A 278 -19.10 8.70 -4.02
CA THR A 278 -18.71 7.87 -2.86
C THR A 278 -18.83 8.67 -1.57
N VAL A 279 -19.30 9.92 -1.65
CA VAL A 279 -19.55 10.82 -0.54
C VAL A 279 -21.07 10.97 -0.36
N PRO A 280 -21.59 10.83 0.86
CA PRO A 280 -23.00 11.14 1.14
C PRO A 280 -23.34 12.59 0.74
N PRO A 281 -24.53 12.86 0.17
CA PRO A 281 -24.90 14.21 -0.25
C PRO A 281 -24.92 15.26 0.87
N SER A 282 -25.03 14.81 2.13
CA SER A 282 -25.08 15.65 3.33
C SER A 282 -23.70 16.07 3.87
N THR A 283 -22.62 15.48 3.38
CA THR A 283 -21.26 15.75 3.86
C THR A 283 -20.52 16.73 2.95
N GLN A 284 -19.97 17.79 3.55
CA GLN A 284 -19.15 18.78 2.84
C GLN A 284 -17.72 18.26 2.58
N ASP A 285 -17.21 17.39 3.43
CA ASP A 285 -15.88 16.81 3.32
C ASP A 285 -15.97 15.29 3.10
N ASP A 286 -15.14 14.76 2.21
CA ASP A 286 -14.93 13.32 2.08
C ASP A 286 -14.23 12.76 3.34
N ILE A 287 -14.81 11.69 3.91
CA ILE A 287 -14.32 11.12 5.18
C ILE A 287 -12.87 10.64 5.08
N MET A 288 -12.49 10.02 3.96
CA MET A 288 -11.13 9.50 3.77
C MET A 288 -10.12 10.63 3.64
N SER A 289 -10.45 11.66 2.88
CA SER A 289 -9.65 12.87 2.73
C SER A 289 -9.38 13.52 4.09
N ARG A 290 -10.41 13.70 4.93
CA ARG A 290 -10.23 14.25 6.29
C ARG A 290 -9.41 13.35 7.22
N SER A 291 -9.62 12.04 7.14
CA SER A 291 -8.83 11.08 7.94
C SER A 291 -7.36 11.18 7.58
N PHE A 292 -7.02 11.27 6.29
CA PHE A 292 -5.65 11.48 5.84
C PHE A 292 -5.09 12.86 6.16
N TYR A 293 -5.90 13.92 6.13
CA TYR A 293 -5.50 15.25 6.61
C TYR A 293 -4.97 15.18 8.04
N SER A 294 -5.68 14.47 8.93
CA SER A 294 -5.24 14.30 10.32
C SER A 294 -4.08 13.32 10.45
N PHE A 295 -4.09 12.22 9.72
CA PHE A 295 -3.04 11.19 9.75
C PHE A 295 -1.68 11.74 9.33
N THR A 296 -1.65 12.59 8.32
CA THR A 296 -0.39 13.13 7.77
C THR A 296 0.31 14.11 8.71
N GLN A 297 -0.38 14.66 9.71
CA GLN A 297 0.19 15.59 10.71
C GLN A 297 0.99 14.88 11.83
N ARG A 298 1.18 13.56 11.75
CA ARG A 298 1.92 12.78 12.77
C ARG A 298 3.39 13.16 12.83
N ILE A 299 3.93 13.21 14.05
CA ILE A 299 5.32 13.63 14.35
C ILE A 299 6.38 12.70 13.73
N SER A 300 6.04 11.45 13.48
CA SER A 300 6.96 10.44 12.97
C SER A 300 6.90 10.25 11.45
N LEU A 301 5.87 10.77 10.78
CA LEU A 301 5.64 10.50 9.36
C LEU A 301 6.53 11.41 8.51
N ASP A 302 7.49 10.81 7.83
CA ASP A 302 8.49 11.49 7.01
C ASP A 302 8.15 11.39 5.51
N ASP A 303 7.57 10.26 5.08
CA ASP A 303 7.28 9.95 3.68
C ASP A 303 5.83 9.47 3.54
N PHE A 304 5.03 10.16 2.73
CA PHE A 304 3.64 9.85 2.47
C PHE A 304 3.39 9.73 0.98
N TYR A 305 2.82 8.59 0.57
CA TYR A 305 2.35 8.34 -0.78
C TYR A 305 0.91 7.83 -0.74
N LEU A 306 0.03 8.50 -1.47
CA LEU A 306 -1.35 8.08 -1.65
C LEU A 306 -1.75 8.12 -3.12
N LEU A 307 -2.20 6.99 -3.63
CA LEU A 307 -2.88 6.88 -4.90
C LEU A 307 -4.34 6.51 -4.67
N ALA A 308 -5.27 7.46 -4.81
CA ALA A 308 -6.67 7.22 -4.50
C ALA A 308 -7.64 8.23 -5.16
N ARG A 309 -8.94 7.97 -5.04
CA ARG A 309 -9.98 9.01 -5.21
C ARG A 309 -10.10 9.76 -3.89
N VAL A 310 -9.59 10.98 -3.82
CA VAL A 310 -9.69 11.91 -2.68
C VAL A 310 -10.01 13.32 -3.16
N ASP A 311 -10.49 14.16 -2.25
CA ASP A 311 -10.71 15.58 -2.50
C ASP A 311 -9.54 16.42 -1.94
N SER A 312 -9.43 17.66 -2.38
CA SER A 312 -8.52 18.70 -1.86
C SER A 312 -8.57 18.86 -0.34
N THR A 313 -9.67 18.48 0.31
CA THR A 313 -9.83 18.44 1.77
C THR A 313 -8.81 17.57 2.51
N ILE A 314 -8.08 16.69 1.81
CA ILE A 314 -6.91 15.99 2.35
C ILE A 314 -5.75 16.92 2.71
N LEU A 315 -5.64 18.07 2.03
CA LEU A 315 -4.64 19.11 2.26
C LEU A 315 -5.24 20.31 3.00
N LEU A 316 -6.49 20.66 2.69
CA LEU A 316 -7.18 21.81 3.27
C LEU A 316 -8.69 21.54 3.44
N PRO A 317 -9.13 21.01 4.60
CA PRO A 317 -10.55 20.76 4.86
C PRO A 317 -11.31 22.08 5.02
N HIS A 318 -12.65 22.04 4.92
CA HIS A 318 -13.50 23.24 5.06
C HIS A 318 -13.32 23.95 6.41
N GLN A 319 -13.04 23.19 7.47
CA GLN A 319 -12.75 23.71 8.82
C GLN A 319 -11.35 23.28 9.26
N PRO A 320 -10.29 23.94 8.76
CA PRO A 320 -8.92 23.59 9.11
C PRO A 320 -8.62 24.03 10.54
N LYS A 321 -7.90 23.19 11.29
CA LYS A 321 -7.36 23.58 12.59
C LYS A 321 -6.35 24.72 12.41
N ALA A 322 -6.49 25.78 13.20
CA ALA A 322 -5.66 26.98 13.07
C ALA A 322 -4.16 26.67 13.32
N ASP A 323 -3.88 25.70 14.19
CA ASP A 323 -2.56 25.23 14.60
C ASP A 323 -2.09 23.97 13.84
N ALA A 324 -2.80 23.54 12.80
CA ALA A 324 -2.38 22.38 12.01
C ALA A 324 -0.99 22.61 11.40
N ILE A 325 -0.09 21.65 11.62
CA ILE A 325 1.29 21.63 11.12
C ILE A 325 1.67 20.20 10.75
N TRP A 326 2.54 20.04 9.75
CA TRP A 326 3.14 18.76 9.38
C TRP A 326 4.61 18.76 9.81
N PRO A 327 4.90 18.35 11.05
CA PRO A 327 6.19 18.63 11.69
C PRO A 327 7.37 17.85 11.09
N SER A 328 7.11 16.75 10.37
CA SER A 328 8.15 15.80 9.95
C SER A 328 8.11 15.38 8.49
N ILE A 329 7.00 15.59 7.78
CA ILE A 329 6.91 15.20 6.37
C ILE A 329 8.00 15.90 5.55
N ARG A 330 8.77 15.08 4.84
CA ARG A 330 9.77 15.47 3.85
C ARG A 330 9.27 15.20 2.43
N ARG A 331 8.49 14.14 2.23
CA ARG A 331 7.89 13.81 0.93
C ARG A 331 6.40 13.60 1.07
N TYR A 332 5.63 14.35 0.28
CA TYR A 332 4.18 14.23 0.21
C TYR A 332 3.75 14.01 -1.23
N ASN A 333 3.35 12.79 -1.56
CA ASN A 333 3.00 12.39 -2.91
C ASN A 333 1.52 11.98 -2.95
N LEU A 334 0.74 12.74 -3.71
CA LEU A 334 -0.67 12.48 -3.91
C LEU A 334 -0.93 12.24 -5.41
N GLU A 335 -1.22 11.00 -5.76
CA GLU A 335 -1.70 10.65 -7.09
C GLU A 335 -3.23 10.54 -7.10
N LEU A 336 -3.85 11.39 -7.90
CA LEU A 336 -5.29 11.46 -8.11
C LEU A 336 -5.71 10.54 -9.25
N LYS A 337 -6.83 9.84 -9.09
CA LYS A 337 -7.51 9.13 -10.19
C LYS A 337 -8.48 10.03 -10.94
N GLU A 338 -8.99 9.55 -12.08
CA GLU A 338 -9.79 10.33 -13.04
C GLU A 338 -11.01 11.04 -12.42
N HIS A 339 -11.54 10.50 -11.32
CA HIS A 339 -12.72 11.04 -10.65
C HIS A 339 -12.44 11.28 -9.17
N LEU A 340 -13.01 12.37 -8.67
CA LEU A 340 -13.04 12.71 -7.25
C LEU A 340 -14.12 11.91 -6.52
N PRO A 341 -14.09 11.87 -5.17
CA PRO A 341 -15.12 11.22 -4.38
C PRO A 341 -16.54 11.73 -4.65
N SER A 342 -16.69 13.01 -5.03
CA SER A 342 -17.96 13.64 -5.41
C SER A 342 -18.53 13.13 -6.74
N GLY A 343 -17.75 12.39 -7.52
CA GLY A 343 -18.06 12.00 -8.90
C GLY A 343 -17.62 13.03 -9.94
N GLU A 344 -17.13 14.20 -9.53
CA GLU A 344 -16.52 15.19 -10.43
C GLU A 344 -15.32 14.56 -11.16
N CYS A 345 -15.23 14.80 -12.47
CA CYS A 345 -14.15 14.27 -13.30
C CYS A 345 -13.04 15.31 -13.45
N ILE A 346 -11.80 14.91 -13.18
CA ILE A 346 -10.62 15.78 -13.26
C ILE A 346 -10.34 16.22 -14.71
N ALA A 347 -10.60 15.33 -15.67
CA ALA A 347 -10.44 15.60 -17.09
C ALA A 347 -11.62 15.08 -17.90
N GLN A 348 -12.34 15.98 -18.55
CA GLN A 348 -13.50 15.66 -19.37
C GLN A 348 -13.07 15.39 -20.81
N LEU A 349 -13.87 14.61 -21.55
CA LEU A 349 -13.68 14.39 -22.98
C LEU A 349 -14.73 15.18 -23.78
N PRO A 350 -14.50 16.46 -24.12
CA PRO A 350 -15.26 17.10 -25.20
C PRO A 350 -14.97 16.41 -26.54
N SER A 351 -15.80 16.70 -27.55
CA SER A 351 -15.75 16.13 -28.91
C SER A 351 -14.42 16.33 -29.67
N LYS A 352 -13.43 17.02 -29.08
CA LYS A 352 -12.13 17.37 -29.68
C LYS A 352 -10.90 17.02 -28.81
N GLY A 353 -11.02 16.13 -27.82
CA GLY A 353 -9.89 15.71 -26.98
C GLY A 353 -10.18 15.92 -25.50
N TYR A 354 -9.24 15.60 -24.62
CA TYR A 354 -9.42 15.76 -23.18
C TYR A 354 -9.11 17.18 -22.72
N VAL A 355 -9.91 17.72 -21.80
CA VAL A 355 -9.74 19.04 -21.20
C VAL A 355 -9.88 18.94 -19.69
N TYR A 356 -8.95 19.55 -18.95
CA TYR A 356 -8.99 19.60 -17.49
C TYR A 356 -10.09 20.53 -16.97
N ASP A 357 -10.63 20.17 -15.82
CA ASP A 357 -11.39 21.14 -15.03
C ASP A 357 -10.44 22.07 -14.26
N GLN A 358 -10.27 23.28 -14.78
CA GLN A 358 -9.44 24.34 -14.16
C GLN A 358 -9.81 24.57 -12.69
N LYS A 359 -11.10 24.49 -12.33
CA LYS A 359 -11.53 24.74 -10.94
C LYS A 359 -11.02 23.67 -10.00
N ILE A 360 -10.98 22.42 -10.47
CA ILE A 360 -10.42 21.31 -9.70
C ILE A 360 -8.91 21.52 -9.52
N MET A 361 -8.19 21.91 -10.58
CA MET A 361 -6.76 22.21 -10.49
C MET A 361 -6.49 23.33 -9.47
N ASP A 362 -7.14 24.47 -9.61
CA ASP A 362 -6.95 25.63 -8.72
C ASP A 362 -7.27 25.25 -7.27
N ARG A 363 -8.33 24.46 -7.04
CA ARG A 363 -8.69 23.98 -5.70
C ARG A 363 -7.57 23.15 -5.08
N PHE A 364 -7.00 22.18 -5.81
CA PHE A 364 -5.86 21.40 -5.31
C PHE A 364 -4.59 22.24 -5.16
N ALA A 365 -4.34 23.19 -6.07
CA ALA A 365 -3.18 24.06 -6.03
C ALA A 365 -3.18 24.99 -4.81
N ILE A 366 -4.33 25.61 -4.52
CA ILE A 366 -4.55 26.45 -3.35
C ILE A 366 -4.39 25.63 -2.07
N ALA A 367 -4.99 24.44 -2.01
CA ALA A 367 -4.89 23.55 -0.86
C ALA A 367 -3.43 23.10 -0.62
N ALA A 368 -2.73 22.70 -1.68
CA ALA A 368 -1.32 22.32 -1.64
C ALA A 368 -0.43 23.46 -1.16
N ALA A 369 -0.57 24.66 -1.72
CA ALA A 369 0.22 25.83 -1.32
C ALA A 369 0.00 26.20 0.16
N THR A 370 -1.26 26.20 0.58
CA THR A 370 -1.65 26.51 1.97
C THR A 370 -1.07 25.50 2.95
N CYS A 371 -1.08 24.22 2.57
CA CYS A 371 -0.55 23.12 3.34
C CYS A 371 0.99 23.15 3.38
N ALA A 372 1.64 23.34 2.23
CA ALA A 372 3.11 23.43 2.08
C ALA A 372 3.73 24.49 2.97
N ALA A 373 3.09 25.65 3.13
CA ALA A 373 3.53 26.71 4.04
C ALA A 373 3.58 26.29 5.52
N ARG A 374 2.95 25.17 5.88
CA ARG A 374 2.87 24.60 7.24
C ARG A 374 3.65 23.27 7.36
N MET A 375 4.52 22.96 6.40
CA MET A 375 5.35 21.76 6.40
C MET A 375 6.84 22.14 6.53
N PRO A 376 7.37 22.44 7.74
CA PRO A 376 8.72 23.02 7.90
C PRO A 376 9.89 22.16 7.39
N LYS A 377 9.67 20.87 7.11
CA LYS A 377 10.71 19.95 6.61
C LYS A 377 10.43 19.43 5.20
N ILE A 378 9.42 19.97 4.51
CA ILE A 378 9.05 19.48 3.18
C ILE A 378 10.22 19.66 2.21
N GLU A 379 10.54 18.59 1.51
CA GLU A 379 11.55 18.54 0.44
C GLU A 379 10.85 18.49 -0.91
N GLU A 380 9.77 17.69 -0.96
CA GLU A 380 9.01 17.42 -2.17
C GLU A 380 7.52 17.27 -1.84
N LEU A 381 6.68 18.08 -2.47
CA LEU A 381 5.23 17.93 -2.46
C LEU A 381 4.72 17.80 -3.90
N ASN A 382 4.08 16.68 -4.20
CA ASN A 382 3.53 16.37 -5.49
C ASN A 382 2.02 16.10 -5.39
N VAL A 383 1.24 16.78 -6.22
CA VAL A 383 -0.17 16.46 -6.48
C VAL A 383 -0.32 16.23 -7.96
N ILE A 384 -0.49 14.97 -8.36
CA ILE A 384 -0.40 14.54 -9.76
C ILE A 384 -1.60 13.70 -10.14
N HIS A 385 -2.04 13.80 -11.39
CA HIS A 385 -2.97 12.88 -12.01
C HIS A 385 -2.28 12.15 -13.17
N HIS A 386 -2.07 10.84 -13.02
CA HIS A 386 -1.58 9.96 -14.10
C HIS A 386 -2.77 9.21 -14.73
N GLY A 387 -3.57 9.93 -15.53
CA GLY A 387 -4.67 9.35 -16.29
C GLY A 387 -4.41 9.37 -17.80
N ARG A 388 -5.49 9.43 -18.57
CA ARG A 388 -5.42 9.70 -20.02
C ARG A 388 -4.95 11.12 -20.33
N THR A 389 -4.95 11.97 -19.31
CA THR A 389 -4.32 13.28 -19.29
C THR A 389 -3.35 13.32 -18.10
N GLN A 390 -2.24 14.04 -18.23
CA GLN A 390 -1.25 14.24 -17.16
C GLN A 390 -1.24 15.68 -16.65
N MET A 391 -1.69 15.89 -15.41
CA MET A 391 -1.59 17.20 -14.76
C MET A 391 -0.92 17.04 -13.41
N GLY A 392 -0.27 18.10 -12.95
CA GLY A 392 0.20 18.12 -11.59
C GLY A 392 0.91 19.38 -11.18
N ILE A 393 1.24 19.35 -9.89
CA ILE A 393 1.89 20.43 -9.16
C ILE A 393 3.02 19.77 -8.38
N CYS A 394 4.23 20.24 -8.63
CA CYS A 394 5.43 19.75 -7.97
C CYS A 394 6.09 20.93 -7.26
N PHE A 395 6.28 20.82 -5.95
CA PHE A 395 6.97 21.80 -5.15
C PHE A 395 8.22 21.17 -4.54
N ASN A 396 9.38 21.72 -4.88
CA ASN A 396 10.70 21.24 -4.49
C ASN A 396 11.43 22.33 -3.69
N THR A 397 11.98 21.95 -2.53
CA THR A 397 12.75 22.88 -1.67
C THR A 397 14.25 22.57 -1.62
N CYS A 398 14.68 21.45 -2.21
CA CYS A 398 16.02 20.90 -2.07
C CYS A 398 16.89 21.01 -3.33
N SER A 399 16.27 21.07 -4.52
CA SER A 399 17.00 21.16 -5.77
C SER A 399 17.33 22.61 -6.14
N GLU A 400 18.61 22.91 -6.37
CA GLU A 400 19.06 24.21 -6.90
C GLU A 400 18.98 24.27 -8.43
N ASP A 401 18.95 23.11 -9.10
CA ASP A 401 18.96 22.96 -10.56
C ASP A 401 17.55 22.83 -11.16
N GLU A 402 16.53 22.66 -10.32
CA GLU A 402 15.13 22.52 -10.73
C GLU A 402 14.31 23.74 -10.23
N PRO A 403 13.26 24.12 -10.98
CA PRO A 403 12.34 25.15 -10.52
C PRO A 403 11.72 24.74 -9.17
N CYS A 404 11.62 25.68 -8.23
CA CYS A 404 11.05 25.36 -6.91
C CYS A 404 9.56 24.99 -6.99
N LEU A 405 8.86 25.41 -8.04
CA LEU A 405 7.47 25.08 -8.30
C LEU A 405 7.27 24.80 -9.79
N GLU A 406 6.66 23.67 -10.10
CA GLU A 406 6.29 23.30 -11.46
C GLU A 406 4.80 23.01 -11.55
N PHE A 407 4.15 23.59 -12.56
CA PHE A 407 2.83 23.18 -13.02
C PHE A 407 2.99 22.49 -14.36
N PHE A 408 2.35 21.34 -14.54
CA PHE A 408 2.33 20.67 -15.83
C PHE A 408 0.93 20.19 -16.20
N GLY A 409 0.71 20.03 -17.51
CA GLY A 409 -0.57 19.63 -18.09
C GLY A 409 -0.42 19.12 -19.53
N GLN A 410 -1.13 18.03 -19.87
CA GLN A 410 -1.28 17.55 -21.25
C GLN A 410 -2.76 17.25 -21.56
N PRO A 411 -3.33 17.71 -22.70
CA PRO A 411 -2.64 18.30 -23.86
C PRO A 411 -2.29 19.79 -23.74
N ASP A 412 -3.04 20.56 -22.95
CA ASP A 412 -2.77 21.98 -22.66
C ASP A 412 -2.48 22.15 -21.16
N VAL A 413 -1.54 23.02 -20.83
CA VAL A 413 -1.25 23.38 -19.43
C VAL A 413 -2.30 24.38 -18.97
N PRO A 414 -3.08 24.08 -17.92
CA PRO A 414 -4.01 25.05 -17.39
C PRO A 414 -3.22 26.18 -16.71
N GLU A 415 -3.51 27.43 -17.07
CA GLU A 415 -2.86 28.59 -16.44
C GLU A 415 -3.33 28.70 -14.98
N PRO A 416 -2.42 28.66 -13.98
CA PRO A 416 -2.81 28.83 -12.59
C PRO A 416 -3.44 30.22 -12.37
N SER A 417 -4.52 30.29 -11.60
CA SER A 417 -5.15 31.59 -11.31
C SER A 417 -4.22 32.56 -10.57
N GLU A 418 -4.48 33.87 -10.66
CA GLU A 418 -3.72 34.88 -9.91
C GLU A 418 -3.74 34.62 -8.39
N GLU A 419 -4.86 34.12 -7.88
CA GLU A 419 -5.01 33.70 -6.49
C GLU A 419 -4.07 32.54 -6.16
N THR A 420 -4.07 31.49 -6.99
CA THR A 420 -3.18 30.33 -6.85
C THR A 420 -1.72 30.76 -6.79
N LEU A 421 -1.28 31.62 -7.72
CA LEU A 421 0.10 32.12 -7.76
C LEU A 421 0.44 32.98 -6.53
N ALA A 422 -0.50 33.82 -6.06
CA ALA A 422 -0.29 34.66 -4.89
C ALA A 422 -0.11 33.84 -3.60
N ILE A 423 -0.83 32.72 -3.45
CA ILE A 423 -0.70 31.83 -2.29
C ILE A 423 0.61 31.03 -2.37
N TRP A 424 0.95 30.48 -3.54
CA TRP A 424 2.24 29.81 -3.75
C TRP A 424 3.43 30.70 -3.48
N LYS A 425 3.38 31.97 -3.90
CA LYS A 425 4.46 32.93 -3.63
C LYS A 425 4.70 33.14 -2.14
N LYS A 426 3.64 33.08 -1.32
CA LYS A 426 3.76 33.10 0.15
C LYS A 426 4.39 31.80 0.67
N ALA A 427 3.95 30.64 0.17
CA ALA A 427 4.48 29.35 0.57
C ALA A 427 5.98 29.21 0.26
N VAL A 428 6.40 29.54 -0.97
CA VAL A 428 7.81 29.58 -1.40
C VAL A 428 8.65 30.47 -0.47
N LYS A 429 8.12 31.67 -0.14
CA LYS A 429 8.80 32.59 0.77
C LYS A 429 8.96 32.02 2.19
N THR A 430 7.98 31.27 2.71
CA THR A 430 8.07 30.62 4.02
C THR A 430 9.27 29.65 4.10
N HIS A 431 9.62 29.04 2.97
CA HIS A 431 10.77 28.13 2.86
C HIS A 431 12.09 28.84 2.51
N GLY A 432 12.10 30.18 2.43
CA GLY A 432 13.31 30.95 2.12
C GLY A 432 13.78 30.82 0.66
N LEU A 433 12.95 30.26 -0.21
CA LEU A 433 13.27 30.03 -1.62
C LEU A 433 13.03 31.29 -2.45
N LYS A 434 13.74 31.39 -3.58
CA LYS A 434 13.43 32.39 -4.61
C LYS A 434 12.24 31.93 -5.42
N TRP A 435 11.40 32.88 -5.84
CA TRP A 435 10.29 32.58 -6.73
C TRP A 435 10.83 32.16 -8.10
N ASP A 436 10.76 30.87 -8.36
CA ASP A 436 11.16 30.24 -9.62
C ASP A 436 10.09 29.21 -10.01
N VAL A 437 9.34 29.50 -11.07
CA VAL A 437 8.17 28.72 -11.46
C VAL A 437 8.28 28.31 -12.90
N ASN A 438 8.11 27.01 -13.14
CA ASN A 438 7.99 26.46 -14.48
C ASN A 438 6.54 26.06 -14.78
N ILE A 439 6.10 26.31 -16.01
CA ILE A 439 4.80 25.89 -16.52
C ILE A 439 5.09 25.10 -17.80
N ALA A 440 4.94 23.77 -17.75
CA ALA A 440 5.42 22.88 -18.80
C ALA A 440 4.32 21.99 -19.38
N SER A 441 4.33 21.82 -20.71
CA SER A 441 3.40 20.95 -21.44
C SER A 441 3.82 19.48 -21.45
N GLU A 442 4.93 19.14 -20.80
CA GLU A 442 5.39 17.76 -20.64
C GLU A 442 5.80 17.57 -19.18
N MET A 443 5.45 16.42 -18.63
CA MET A 443 5.99 15.99 -17.35
C MET A 443 7.50 15.75 -17.56
N GLY A 444 8.33 16.53 -16.88
CA GLY A 444 9.79 16.34 -16.87
C GLY A 444 10.18 14.92 -16.42
N LYS A 445 11.41 14.51 -16.76
CA LYS A 445 11.93 13.17 -16.48
C LYS A 445 11.80 12.87 -14.98
N VAL A 446 11.07 11.81 -14.65
CA VAL A 446 11.05 11.11 -13.35
C VAL A 446 10.01 11.61 -12.32
N TYR A 447 8.73 11.57 -12.69
CA TYR A 447 7.64 11.38 -11.73
C TYR A 447 7.00 10.00 -11.94
N HIS A 448 7.81 8.95 -11.85
CA HIS A 448 7.34 7.57 -11.82
C HIS A 448 7.45 7.07 -10.40
N PHE A 449 6.36 7.16 -9.65
CA PHE A 449 6.25 6.55 -8.35
C PHE A 449 5.92 5.05 -8.52
N TYR A 450 7.00 4.26 -8.64
CA TYR A 450 7.10 2.78 -8.58
C TYR A 450 6.17 1.92 -9.44
#